data_AF-A0A838HRC4-F1
#
_entry.id   AF-A0A838HRC4-F1
#
_cell.length_a   1.000
_cell.length_b   1.000
_cell.length_c   1.000
_cell.angle_alpha   90.00
_cell.angle_beta   90.00
_cell.angle_gamma   90.00
#
_symmetry.space_group_name_H-M   'P 1'
#
loop_
_entity.id
_entity.type
_entity.pdbx_description
1 polymer ?
#
loop_
_entity_poly.entity_id
_entity_poly.type
_entity_poly.pdbx_seq_one_letter_code
_entity_poly.pdbx_strand_id
1 'polypeptide(L)'
;QPGDVGSEEEIPLGAGAVVRRGASMVAVYRDTFGELHEHSAACTHLGCIVHWNSQEMSWDCPCHGSRFNPSTGEVLNGPALTALRTLEESE
;
A
#
# COMPACT_ATOMS: atom_id res chain seq x y z
N GLN A 1 0.13 -1.81 -13.33
CA GLN A 1 1.39 -1.03 -13.23
C GLN A 1 2.45 -1.93 -12.61
N PRO A 2 3.76 -1.60 -12.63
CA PRO A 2 4.73 -2.35 -11.85
C PRO A 2 4.26 -2.40 -10.38
N GLY A 3 4.05 -3.60 -9.85
CA GLY A 3 3.49 -3.78 -8.51
C GLY A 3 1.97 -3.97 -8.44
N ASP A 4 1.25 -4.17 -9.54
CA ASP A 4 -0.12 -4.72 -9.48
C ASP A 4 -0.06 -6.22 -9.77
N VAL A 5 -0.59 -7.04 -8.86
CA VAL A 5 -0.65 -8.51 -9.01
C VAL A 5 -2.09 -9.01 -8.91
N GLY A 6 -2.35 -10.21 -9.42
CA GLY A 6 -3.68 -10.82 -9.36
C GLY A 6 -4.04 -11.30 -7.95
N SER A 7 -3.03 -11.66 -7.15
CA SER A 7 -3.19 -12.17 -5.79
C SER A 7 -2.00 -11.87 -4.89
N GLU A 8 -2.23 -11.83 -3.58
CA GLU A 8 -1.19 -11.70 -2.55
C GLU A 8 -0.15 -12.83 -2.56
N GLU A 9 -0.48 -13.98 -3.14
CA GLU A 9 0.41 -15.15 -3.28
C GLU A 9 1.60 -14.86 -4.20
N GLU A 10 1.43 -13.92 -5.14
CA GLU A 10 2.48 -13.51 -6.08
C GLU A 10 3.50 -12.54 -5.44
N ILE A 11 3.25 -12.06 -4.22
CA ILE A 11 4.09 -11.08 -3.53
C ILE A 11 5.22 -11.81 -2.79
N PRO A 12 6.50 -11.60 -3.17
CA PRO A 12 7.63 -12.19 -2.46
C PRO A 12 7.81 -11.62 -1.05
N LEU A 13 8.60 -12.30 -0.22
CA LEU A 13 9.02 -11.77 1.09
C LEU A 13 9.75 -10.42 0.93
N GLY A 14 9.38 -9.44 1.75
CA GLY A 14 9.94 -8.09 1.71
C GLY A 14 9.46 -7.24 0.53
N ALA A 15 8.40 -7.64 -0.16
CA ALA A 15 7.84 -6.91 -1.30
C ALA A 15 6.39 -6.54 -1.08
N GLY A 16 5.91 -5.57 -1.85
CA GLY A 16 4.52 -5.15 -1.86
C GLY A 16 3.95 -5.11 -3.27
N ALA A 17 2.64 -5.28 -3.35
CA ALA A 17 1.87 -5.05 -4.55
C ALA A 17 0.46 -4.56 -4.21
N VAL A 18 -0.16 -3.83 -5.14
CA VAL A 18 -1.58 -3.54 -5.08
C VAL A 18 -2.35 -4.75 -5.64
N VAL A 19 -3.28 -5.25 -4.84
CA VAL A 19 -4.17 -6.36 -5.17
C VAL A 19 -5.60 -5.84 -5.28
N ARG A 20 -6.31 -6.26 -6.33
CA ARG A 20 -7.73 -5.93 -6.48
C ARG A 20 -8.59 -6.94 -5.75
N ARG A 21 -9.37 -6.50 -4.76
CA ARG A 21 -10.37 -7.31 -4.07
C ARG A 21 -11.78 -6.73 -4.32
N GLY A 22 -12.46 -7.30 -5.31
CA GLY A 22 -13.76 -6.82 -5.78
C GLY A 22 -13.68 -5.41 -6.40
N ALA A 23 -14.32 -4.44 -5.75
CA ALA A 23 -14.26 -3.02 -6.13
C ALA A 23 -13.10 -2.26 -5.47
N SER A 24 -12.50 -2.83 -4.41
CA SER A 24 -11.45 -2.19 -3.63
C SER A 24 -10.06 -2.51 -4.17
N MET A 25 -9.17 -1.53 -4.11
CA MET A 25 -7.75 -1.70 -4.36
C MET A 25 -7.04 -1.74 -3.01
N VAL A 26 -6.27 -2.79 -2.76
CA VAL A 26 -5.61 -3.06 -1.47
C VAL A 26 -4.12 -3.01 -1.67
N ALA A 27 -3.42 -2.21 -0.87
CA ALA A 27 -1.97 -2.20 -0.80
C ALA A 27 -1.54 -3.32 0.15
N VAL A 28 -0.95 -4.38 -0.40
CA VAL A 28 -0.52 -5.56 0.34
C VAL A 28 0.99 -5.60 0.39
N TYR A 29 1.57 -5.63 1.58
CA TYR A 29 3.00 -5.80 1.81
C TYR A 29 3.23 -7.13 2.54
N ARG A 30 4.10 -7.99 1.99
CA ARG A 30 4.56 -9.19 2.67
C ARG A 30 5.90 -8.88 3.32
N ASP A 31 5.95 -8.94 4.64
CA ASP A 31 7.21 -8.73 5.34
C ASP A 31 8.17 -9.92 5.19
N THR A 32 9.36 -9.79 5.79
CA THR A 32 10.40 -10.81 5.73
C THR A 32 10.09 -12.07 6.53
N PHE A 33 9.10 -12.02 7.44
CA PHE A 33 8.60 -13.16 8.21
C PHE A 33 7.42 -13.85 7.51
N GLY A 34 6.89 -13.25 6.44
CA GLY A 34 5.80 -13.76 5.63
C GLY A 34 4.43 -13.24 6.03
N GLU A 35 4.35 -12.36 7.03
CA GLU A 35 3.11 -11.71 7.45
C GLU A 35 2.65 -10.70 6.39
N LEU A 36 1.33 -10.66 6.16
CA LEU A 36 0.71 -9.72 5.25
C LEU A 36 0.22 -8.50 6.01
N HIS A 37 0.71 -7.34 5.59
CA HIS A 37 0.28 -6.02 6.05
C HIS A 37 -0.60 -5.42 4.97
N GLU A 38 -1.85 -5.12 5.30
CA GLU A 38 -2.85 -4.75 4.31
C GLU A 38 -3.54 -3.43 4.66
N HIS A 39 -3.53 -2.53 3.70
CA HIS A 39 -4.16 -1.22 3.81
C HIS A 39 -4.97 -0.91 2.56
N SER A 40 -5.88 0.06 2.64
CA SER A 40 -6.45 0.66 1.44
C SER A 40 -5.32 1.22 0.56
N ALA A 41 -5.34 0.91 -0.74
CA ALA A 41 -4.38 1.48 -1.67
C ALA A 41 -4.69 2.95 -2.00
N ALA A 42 -5.84 3.48 -1.57
CA ALA A 42 -6.21 4.87 -1.79
C ALA A 42 -5.43 5.79 -0.84
N CYS A 43 -4.56 6.62 -1.42
CA CYS A 43 -3.83 7.66 -0.71
C CYS A 43 -4.81 8.60 0.01
N THR A 44 -4.57 8.83 1.30
CA THR A 44 -5.43 9.67 2.16
C THR A 44 -5.41 11.16 1.85
N HIS A 45 -4.55 11.61 0.92
CA HIS A 45 -4.58 12.99 0.43
C HIS A 45 -5.83 13.24 -0.44
N LEU A 46 -5.92 12.58 -1.61
CA LEU A 46 -6.98 12.80 -2.62
C LEU A 46 -7.40 11.51 -3.34
N GLY A 47 -7.07 10.34 -2.79
CA GLY A 47 -7.59 9.05 -3.26
C GLY A 47 -6.84 8.39 -4.42
N CYS A 48 -5.71 8.92 -4.87
CA CYS A 48 -4.87 8.23 -5.86
C CYS A 48 -4.38 6.87 -5.34
N ILE A 49 -4.24 5.88 -6.22
CA ILE A 49 -3.70 4.57 -5.86
C ILE A 49 -2.19 4.69 -5.63
N VAL A 50 -1.71 4.21 -4.48
CA VAL A 50 -0.27 4.15 -4.15
C VAL A 50 0.42 3.02 -4.92
N HIS A 51 1.72 3.17 -5.16
CA HIS A 51 2.55 2.15 -5.80
C HIS A 51 3.61 1.64 -4.83
N TRP A 52 4.03 0.39 -5.01
CA TRP A 52 5.15 -0.17 -4.24
C TRP A 52 6.48 0.42 -4.73
N ASN A 53 7.25 1.01 -3.81
CA ASN A 53 8.63 1.38 -4.03
C ASN A 53 9.55 0.37 -3.34
N SER A 54 10.12 -0.55 -4.13
CA SER A 54 10.98 -1.62 -3.62
C SER A 54 12.36 -1.15 -3.15
N GLN A 55 12.82 0.01 -3.62
CA GLN A 55 14.12 0.55 -3.21
C GLN A 55 14.05 1.11 -1.80
N GLU A 56 12.91 1.70 -1.46
CA GLU A 56 12.69 2.37 -0.20
C GLU A 56 11.78 1.60 0.77
N MET A 57 11.21 0.48 0.32
CA MET A 57 10.22 -0.31 1.05
C MET A 57 9.07 0.57 1.56
N SER A 58 8.44 1.33 0.66
CA SER A 58 7.35 2.25 0.98
C SER A 58 6.23 2.23 -0.04
N TRP A 59 5.05 2.65 0.38
CA TRP A 59 3.95 2.99 -0.53
C TRP A 59 4.06 4.43 -0.98
N ASP A 60 4.25 4.65 -2.26
CA ASP A 60 4.45 5.98 -2.83
C ASP A 60 3.23 6.38 -3.67
N CYS A 61 2.61 7.52 -3.35
CA CYS A 61 1.53 8.10 -4.12
C CYS A 61 2.11 8.88 -5.32
N PRO A 62 1.85 8.43 -6.57
CA PRO A 62 2.45 9.03 -7.76
C PRO A 62 1.92 10.43 -8.08
N CYS A 63 0.78 10.81 -7.49
CA CYS A 63 0.13 12.09 -7.81
C CYS A 63 0.85 13.29 -7.19
N HIS A 64 1.24 13.19 -5.91
CA HIS A 64 1.79 14.32 -5.16
C HIS A 64 2.96 13.94 -4.23
N GLY A 65 3.43 12.69 -4.27
CA GLY A 65 4.62 12.24 -3.55
C GLY A 65 4.41 11.90 -2.08
N SER A 66 3.17 11.70 -1.62
CA SER A 66 2.96 11.13 -0.27
C SER A 66 3.56 9.73 -0.18
N ARG A 67 4.20 9.42 0.94
CA ARG A 67 4.82 8.12 1.19
C ARG A 67 4.30 7.54 2.49
N PHE A 68 4.09 6.23 2.53
CA PHE A 68 3.53 5.55 3.69
C PHE A 68 4.36 4.32 4.08
N ASN A 69 4.42 4.06 5.38
CA ASN A 69 5.02 2.87 5.94
C ASN A 69 4.20 1.66 5.50
N PRO A 70 4.83 0.59 4.98
CA PRO A 70 4.07 -0.51 4.41
C PRO A 70 3.46 -1.44 5.44
N SER A 71 4.03 -1.51 6.65
CA SER A 71 3.48 -2.29 7.75
C SER A 71 2.40 -1.51 8.49
N THR A 72 2.69 -0.28 8.91
CA THR A 72 1.78 0.50 9.78
C THR A 72 0.80 1.38 9.02
N GLY A 73 1.04 1.65 7.73
CA GLY A 73 0.26 2.61 6.94
C GLY A 73 0.57 4.07 7.27
N GLU A 74 1.40 4.36 8.28
CA GLU A 74 1.70 5.72 8.74
C GLU A 74 2.38 6.57 7.67
N VAL A 75 2.12 7.87 7.70
CA VAL A 75 2.73 8.83 6.77
C VAL A 75 4.23 8.94 7.04
N LEU A 76 5.03 8.61 6.03
CA LEU A 76 6.48 8.86 6.00
C LEU A 76 6.79 10.22 5.37
N ASN A 77 5.99 10.64 4.39
CA ASN A 77 6.14 11.92 3.69
C ASN A 77 4.77 12.46 3.24
N GLY A 78 4.55 13.77 3.40
CA GLY A 78 3.32 14.45 2.98
C GLY A 78 3.18 14.58 1.45
N PRO A 79 2.08 15.16 0.93
CA PRO A 79 1.09 16.00 1.62
C PRO A 79 0.01 15.31 2.45
N ALA A 80 -0.16 13.99 2.36
CA ALA A 80 -1.08 13.26 3.25
C ALA A 80 -0.75 13.53 4.73
N LEU A 81 -1.78 13.67 5.57
CA LEU A 81 -1.64 13.95 7.02
C LEU A 81 -2.11 12.80 7.90
N THR A 82 -2.67 11.74 7.32
CA THR A 82 -3.21 10.58 8.02
C THR A 82 -2.71 9.29 7.37
N ALA A 83 -2.59 8.24 8.17
CA ALA A 83 -2.18 6.92 7.72
C ALA A 83 -3.14 6.36 6.66
N LEU A 84 -2.66 5.42 5.84
CA LEU A 84 -3.55 4.60 5.02
C LEU A 84 -4.59 3.91 5.90
N ARG A 85 -5.81 3.81 5.39
CA ARG A 85 -6.91 3.19 6.12
C ARG A 85 -6.66 1.68 6.23
N THR A 86 -6.87 1.12 7.42
CA THR A 86 -6.87 -0.34 7.60
C THR A 86 -8.13 -0.95 6.96
N LEU A 87 -8.08 -2.22 6.56
CA LEU A 87 -9.23 -2.84 5.90
C LEU A 87 -10.40 -3.13 6.85
N GLU A 88 -10.15 -3.21 8.15
CA GLU A 88 -11.20 -3.37 9.17
C GLU A 88 -12.15 -2.16 9.26
N GLU A 89 -11.71 -0.98 8.81
CA GLU A 89 -12.49 0.26 8.86
C GLU A 89 -13.22 0.59 7.53
N SER A 90 -13.33 -0.38 6.61
CA SER A 90 -13.83 -0.14 5.24
C SER A 90 -15.33 -0.44 5.00
N GLU A 91 -16.12 -0.63 6.07
CA GLU A 91 -17.59 -0.77 6.01
C GLU A 91 -18.33 0.57 5.78
#